data_AF-A0A0C3JIA6-F1
#
_entry.id   AF-A0A0C3JIA6-F1
#
_cell.length_a   1.000
_cell.length_b   1.000
_cell.length_c   1.000
_cell.angle_alpha   90.00
_cell.angle_beta   90.00
_cell.angle_gamma   90.00
#
_symmetry.space_group_name_H-M   'P 1'
#
loop_
_entity.id
_entity.type
_entity.pdbx_description
1 polymer ?
#
loop_
_entity_poly.entity_id
_entity_poly.type
_entity_poly.pdbx_seq_one_letter_code
_entity_poly.pdbx_strand_id
1 'polypeptide(L)'
;MSGSSVGSTHLLHLHGLTINPLDLWNPLPPPRTCKKAAVWTTEEEGALLDFLASHLSQAGDGNFKKATWNTTAAHMAHNYPPGLDNSDKTAESCEQKFKVLKKSYYTITNLKSVASGFAYDDEHGAMILQDNANLWDWYVKVMYQAHKDVKPFCNSGFPHFASVELLLP
;
A
#
# COMPACT_ATOMS: atom_id res chain seq x y z
N MET A 1 15.86 60.45 21.47
CA MET A 1 14.57 59.74 21.51
C MET A 1 14.25 59.27 20.10
N SER A 2 14.02 57.97 19.95
CA SER A 2 13.53 57.24 18.76
C SER A 2 14.41 57.31 17.50
N GLY A 3 14.88 56.22 16.89
CA GLY A 3 14.60 54.80 17.05
C GLY A 3 14.88 54.14 15.70
N SER A 4 16.08 53.58 15.52
CA SER A 4 16.50 52.93 14.29
C SER A 4 16.07 51.46 14.31
N SER A 5 15.17 51.09 13.40
CA SER A 5 14.72 49.72 13.14
C SER A 5 15.82 48.95 12.40
N VAL A 6 16.38 47.92 13.03
CA VAL A 6 17.33 46.98 12.43
C VAL A 6 16.63 45.65 12.25
N GLY A 7 16.82 45.06 11.07
CA GLY A 7 16.22 43.79 10.67
C GLY A 7 16.52 42.64 11.62
N SER A 8 15.57 41.73 11.73
CA SER A 8 15.71 40.47 12.43
C SER A 8 15.42 39.33 11.45
N THR A 9 16.48 38.65 11.05
CA THR A 9 16.45 37.36 10.36
C THR A 9 15.93 36.30 11.32
N HIS A 10 14.76 35.76 10.98
CA HIS A 10 14.10 34.69 11.72
C HIS A 10 14.85 33.37 11.53
N LEU A 11 15.88 33.11 12.33
CA LEU A 11 16.51 31.79 12.45
C LEU A 11 15.68 30.95 13.43
N LEU A 12 15.16 29.82 12.94
CA LEU A 12 14.47 28.81 13.75
C LEU A 12 15.48 28.18 14.71
N HIS A 13 15.46 28.64 15.96
CA HIS A 13 16.16 28.02 17.08
C HIS A 13 15.48 26.68 17.39
N LEU A 14 16.23 25.60 17.17
CA LEU A 14 15.91 24.25 17.61
C LEU A 14 15.76 24.27 19.14
N HIS A 15 14.53 24.27 19.65
CA HIS A 15 14.28 24.26 21.08
C HIS A 15 14.66 22.89 21.65
N GLY A 16 15.76 22.86 22.39
CA GLY A 16 16.17 21.72 23.21
C GLY A 16 15.05 21.34 24.18
N LEU A 17 14.86 20.03 24.34
CA LEU A 17 14.04 19.45 25.40
C LEU A 17 14.67 19.81 26.76
N THR A 18 14.11 20.81 27.44
CA THR A 18 14.36 21.01 28.87
C THR A 18 13.67 19.89 29.63
N ILE A 19 14.43 18.83 29.94
CA ILE A 19 13.97 17.76 30.82
C ILE A 19 13.97 18.32 32.25
N ASN A 20 12.79 18.41 32.87
CA ASN A 20 12.68 18.78 34.27
C ASN A 20 13.31 17.70 35.15
N PRO A 21 14.12 18.05 36.15
CA PRO A 21 14.81 17.07 37.01
C PRO A 21 13.88 16.25 37.93
N LEU A 22 12.56 16.46 37.90
CA LEU A 22 11.58 15.63 38.63
C LEU A 22 10.96 14.50 37.79
N ASP A 23 11.14 14.47 36.46
CA ASP A 23 10.52 13.45 35.60
C ASP A 23 11.28 12.11 35.56
N LEU A 24 12.36 11.97 36.35
CA LEU A 24 13.24 10.80 36.33
C LEU A 24 12.63 9.51 36.93
N TRP A 25 11.43 9.59 37.51
CA TRP A 25 10.80 8.50 38.27
C TRP A 25 9.50 7.96 37.67
N ASN A 26 9.05 8.49 36.53
CA ASN A 26 7.97 7.85 35.78
C ASN A 26 8.56 6.77 34.86
N PRO A 27 8.14 5.50 34.95
CA PRO A 27 8.48 4.51 33.95
C PRO A 27 8.00 5.04 32.59
N LEU A 28 8.92 5.13 31.63
CA LEU A 28 8.56 5.38 30.24
C LEU A 28 7.45 4.38 29.85
N PRO A 29 6.37 4.81 29.17
CA PRO A 29 5.40 3.87 28.66
C PRO A 29 6.15 2.80 27.85
N PRO A 30 5.81 1.51 28.02
CA PRO A 30 6.52 0.45 27.32
C PRO A 30 6.55 0.79 25.83
N PRO A 31 7.69 0.56 25.14
CA PRO A 31 7.77 0.77 23.71
C PRO A 31 6.55 0.12 23.07
N ARG A 32 5.76 0.89 22.32
CA ARG A 32 4.67 0.29 21.55
C ARG A 32 5.35 -0.74 20.65
N THR A 33 5.17 -2.02 20.95
CA THR A 33 5.62 -3.08 20.06
C THR A 33 4.79 -2.90 18.81
N CYS A 34 5.38 -2.28 17.80
CA CYS A 34 4.77 -2.20 16.48
C CYS A 34 4.72 -3.64 15.99
N LYS A 35 3.55 -4.27 16.07
CA LYS A 35 3.34 -5.65 15.59
C LYS A 35 3.92 -5.72 14.17
N LYS A 36 4.81 -6.68 13.90
CA LYS A 36 5.36 -6.88 12.56
C LYS A 36 4.20 -7.03 11.57
N ALA A 37 4.27 -6.37 10.42
CA ALA A 37 3.22 -6.44 9.42
C ALA A 37 3.14 -7.86 8.85
N ALA A 38 1.93 -8.29 8.48
CA ALA A 38 1.74 -9.57 7.81
C ALA A 38 2.52 -9.57 6.48
N VAL A 39 3.38 -10.56 6.30
CA VAL A 39 4.02 -10.85 5.02
C VAL A 39 3.01 -11.65 4.19
N TRP A 40 2.83 -11.21 2.95
CA TRP A 40 1.93 -11.81 1.97
C TRP A 40 2.73 -12.29 0.78
N THR A 41 2.61 -13.57 0.50
CA THR A 41 3.11 -14.20 -0.73
C THR A 41 2.08 -14.07 -1.85
N THR A 42 2.50 -14.24 -3.10
CA THR A 42 1.60 -14.24 -4.27
C THR A 42 0.55 -15.34 -4.15
N GLU A 43 0.91 -16.50 -3.60
CA GLU A 43 -0.01 -17.61 -3.35
C GLU A 43 -1.07 -17.25 -2.31
N GLU A 44 -0.67 -16.58 -1.22
CA GLU A 44 -1.60 -16.12 -0.18
C GLU A 44 -2.53 -15.01 -0.69
N GLU A 45 -2.03 -14.11 -1.55
CA GLU A 45 -2.83 -13.09 -2.21
C GLU A 45 -3.85 -13.73 -3.17
N GLY A 46 -3.44 -14.74 -3.94
CA GLY A 46 -4.33 -15.54 -4.78
C GLY A 46 -5.45 -16.21 -3.98
N ALA A 47 -5.10 -16.92 -2.91
CA ALA A 47 -6.07 -17.59 -2.05
C ALA A 47 -7.06 -16.62 -1.37
N LEU A 48 -6.59 -15.41 -1.02
CA LEU A 48 -7.46 -14.34 -0.53
C LEU A 48 -8.50 -13.96 -1.61
N LEU A 49 -8.06 -13.71 -2.84
CA LEU A 49 -8.93 -13.29 -3.93
C LEU A 49 -9.91 -14.38 -4.35
N ASP A 50 -9.45 -15.63 -4.44
CA ASP A 50 -10.29 -16.79 -4.78
C ASP A 50 -11.39 -16.99 -3.72
N PHE A 51 -11.03 -16.87 -2.44
CA PHE A 51 -12.00 -16.96 -1.36
C PHE A 51 -13.04 -15.84 -1.45
N LEU A 52 -12.62 -14.60 -1.71
CA LEU A 52 -13.54 -13.47 -1.90
C LEU A 52 -14.44 -13.67 -3.13
N ALA A 53 -13.93 -14.24 -4.21
CA ALA A 53 -14.70 -14.49 -5.43
C ALA A 53 -15.81 -15.53 -5.17
N SER A 54 -15.51 -16.59 -4.42
CA SER A 54 -16.51 -17.58 -4.00
C SER A 54 -17.60 -16.99 -3.09
N HIS A 55 -17.34 -15.84 -2.45
CA HIS A 55 -18.27 -15.12 -1.57
C HIS A 55 -18.78 -13.81 -2.18
N LEU A 56 -18.62 -13.61 -3.49
CA LEU A 56 -18.96 -12.35 -4.16
C LEU A 56 -20.44 -11.98 -4.00
N SER A 57 -21.34 -12.97 -3.95
CA SER A 57 -22.78 -12.77 -3.70
C SER A 57 -23.09 -12.18 -2.32
N GLN A 58 -22.14 -12.21 -1.39
CA GLN A 58 -22.26 -11.61 -0.06
C GLN A 58 -21.75 -10.15 -0.02
N ALA A 59 -21.10 -9.69 -1.09
CA ALA A 59 -20.73 -8.29 -1.23
C ALA A 59 -22.01 -7.44 -1.35
N GLY A 60 -22.02 -6.29 -0.66
CA GLY A 60 -23.08 -5.29 -0.78
C GLY A 60 -22.77 -4.33 -1.93
N ASP A 61 -22.90 -3.02 -1.67
CA ASP A 61 -22.61 -1.90 -2.59
C ASP A 61 -21.10 -1.77 -2.91
N GLY A 62 -20.47 -2.82 -3.42
CA GLY A 62 -19.06 -2.84 -3.81
C GLY A 62 -18.06 -3.06 -2.66
N ASN A 63 -18.54 -3.46 -1.48
CA ASN A 63 -17.66 -3.85 -0.37
C ASN A 63 -18.19 -5.09 0.39
N PHE A 64 -17.26 -5.87 0.94
CA PHE A 64 -17.56 -7.02 1.76
C PHE A 64 -17.90 -6.60 3.19
N LYS A 65 -18.87 -7.30 3.80
CA LYS A 65 -19.28 -7.04 5.19
C LYS A 65 -18.23 -7.57 6.15
N LYS A 66 -18.21 -7.03 7.37
CA LYS A 66 -17.32 -7.50 8.47
C LYS A 66 -17.39 -9.02 8.68
N ALA A 67 -18.58 -9.61 8.55
CA ALA A 67 -18.77 -11.05 8.67
C ALA A 67 -17.96 -11.82 7.62
N THR A 68 -17.99 -11.40 6.36
CA THR A 68 -17.20 -12.00 5.28
C THR A 68 -15.71 -11.89 5.58
N TRP A 69 -15.22 -10.72 6.02
CA TRP A 69 -13.80 -10.57 6.38
C TRP A 69 -13.36 -11.46 7.55
N ASN A 70 -14.23 -11.70 8.53
CA ASN A 70 -13.95 -12.65 9.61
C ASN A 70 -13.85 -14.09 9.08
N THR A 71 -14.77 -14.48 8.19
CA THR A 71 -14.72 -15.81 7.55
C THR A 71 -13.46 -15.96 6.69
N THR A 72 -13.11 -14.93 5.91
CA THR A 72 -11.87 -14.87 5.13
C THR A 72 -10.64 -15.02 6.03
N ALA A 73 -10.58 -14.30 7.15
CA ALA A 73 -9.47 -14.40 8.10
C ALA A 73 -9.35 -15.82 8.68
N ALA A 74 -10.47 -16.46 9.02
CA ALA A 74 -10.48 -17.85 9.50
C ALA A 74 -9.96 -18.81 8.42
N HIS A 75 -10.39 -18.63 7.16
CA HIS A 75 -9.89 -19.39 6.02
C HIS A 75 -8.38 -19.19 5.81
N MET A 76 -7.90 -17.95 5.88
CA MET A 76 -6.47 -17.63 5.74
C MET A 76 -5.65 -18.23 6.88
N ALA A 77 -6.10 -18.11 8.13
CA ALA A 77 -5.40 -18.69 9.29
C ALA A 77 -5.34 -20.22 9.25
N HIS A 78 -6.37 -20.87 8.71
CA HIS A 78 -6.41 -22.32 8.56
C HIS A 78 -5.42 -22.83 7.51
N ASN A 79 -5.36 -22.19 6.34
CA ASN A 79 -4.52 -22.63 5.22
C ASN A 79 -3.09 -22.08 5.27
N TYR A 80 -2.90 -20.92 5.90
CA TYR A 80 -1.62 -20.20 5.99
C TYR A 80 -1.37 -19.78 7.45
N PRO A 81 -1.07 -20.76 8.33
CA PRO A 81 -0.83 -20.47 9.73
C PRO A 81 0.38 -19.53 9.89
N PRO A 82 0.38 -18.67 10.93
CA PRO A 82 1.43 -17.70 11.15
C PRO A 82 2.77 -18.42 11.39
N GLY A 83 3.79 -18.05 10.61
CA GLY A 83 5.17 -18.46 10.89
C GLY A 83 5.75 -17.71 12.10
N LEU A 84 6.90 -18.15 12.61
CA LEU A 84 7.56 -17.57 13.79
C LEU A 84 7.79 -16.05 13.71
N ASP A 85 7.92 -15.53 12.49
CA ASP A 85 8.18 -14.12 12.20
C ASP A 85 7.03 -13.38 11.49
N ASN A 86 5.88 -14.03 11.27
CA ASN A 86 4.75 -13.45 10.52
C ASN A 86 3.54 -13.22 11.44
N SER A 87 2.88 -12.07 11.31
CA SER A 87 1.65 -11.81 12.05
C SER A 87 0.45 -12.52 11.43
N ASP A 88 -0.54 -12.85 12.26
CA ASP A 88 -1.81 -13.41 11.83
C ASP A 88 -2.47 -12.58 10.73
N LYS A 89 -3.02 -13.27 9.73
CA LYS A 89 -3.86 -12.67 8.69
C LYS A 89 -5.26 -12.41 9.24
N THR A 90 -5.37 -11.36 10.06
CA THR A 90 -6.64 -10.93 10.65
C THR A 90 -7.60 -10.40 9.59
N ALA A 91 -8.87 -10.23 9.96
CA ALA A 91 -9.90 -9.64 9.08
C ALA A 91 -9.45 -8.27 8.55
N GLU A 92 -8.88 -7.43 9.43
CA GLU A 92 -8.34 -6.11 9.08
C GLU A 92 -7.16 -6.20 8.11
N SER A 93 -6.26 -7.17 8.30
CA SER A 93 -5.14 -7.39 7.39
C SER A 93 -5.60 -7.86 6.01
N CYS A 94 -6.57 -8.77 5.95
CA CYS A 94 -7.18 -9.24 4.70
C CYS A 94 -7.87 -8.09 3.94
N GLU A 95 -8.68 -7.30 4.63
CA GLU A 95 -9.35 -6.14 4.05
C GLU A 95 -8.33 -5.11 3.50
N GLN A 96 -7.31 -4.80 4.31
CA GLN A 96 -6.28 -3.85 3.90
C GLN A 96 -5.47 -4.35 2.70
N LYS A 97 -5.14 -5.65 2.67
CA LYS A 97 -4.46 -6.26 1.52
C LYS A 97 -5.32 -6.15 0.27
N PHE A 98 -6.61 -6.48 0.35
CA PHE A 98 -7.53 -6.33 -0.79
C PHE A 98 -7.61 -4.88 -1.30
N LYS A 99 -7.64 -3.89 -0.40
CA LYS A 99 -7.59 -2.46 -0.79
C LYS A 99 -6.31 -2.11 -1.56
N VAL A 100 -5.16 -2.63 -1.13
CA VAL A 100 -3.88 -2.44 -1.83
C VAL A 100 -3.95 -3.07 -3.23
N LEU A 101 -4.43 -4.31 -3.35
CA LEU A 101 -4.57 -5.01 -4.64
C LEU A 101 -5.52 -4.27 -5.59
N LYS A 102 -6.65 -3.75 -5.10
CA LYS A 102 -7.55 -2.89 -5.89
C LYS A 102 -6.86 -1.62 -6.37
N LYS A 103 -6.07 -0.96 -5.51
CA LYS A 103 -5.32 0.24 -5.89
C LYS A 103 -4.30 -0.07 -6.99
N SER A 104 -3.62 -1.21 -6.90
CA SER A 104 -2.70 -1.70 -7.94
C SER A 104 -3.42 -1.93 -9.27
N TYR A 105 -4.57 -2.61 -9.25
CA TYR A 105 -5.41 -2.78 -10.44
C TYR A 105 -5.72 -1.45 -11.14
N TYR A 106 -6.28 -0.47 -10.42
CA TYR A 106 -6.63 0.82 -11.03
C TYR A 106 -5.40 1.59 -11.54
N THR A 107 -4.26 1.44 -10.86
CA THR A 107 -2.99 2.02 -11.30
C THR A 107 -2.56 1.43 -12.65
N ILE A 108 -2.71 0.12 -12.81
CA ILE A 108 -2.38 -0.59 -14.06
C ILE A 108 -3.40 -0.30 -15.15
N THR A 109 -4.70 -0.23 -14.84
CA THR A 109 -5.72 0.16 -15.83
C THR A 109 -5.49 1.58 -16.34
N ASN A 110 -5.14 2.52 -15.45
CA ASN A 110 -4.76 3.86 -15.85
C ASN A 110 -3.51 3.83 -16.75
N LEU A 111 -2.49 3.05 -16.37
CA LEU A 111 -1.30 2.84 -17.19
C LEU A 111 -1.66 2.28 -18.57
N LYS A 112 -2.42 1.19 -18.67
CA LYS A 112 -2.90 0.59 -19.94
C LYS A 112 -3.64 1.61 -20.82
N SER A 113 -4.43 2.50 -20.21
CA SER A 113 -5.20 3.54 -20.93
C SER A 113 -4.32 4.66 -21.51
N VAL A 114 -3.34 5.14 -20.76
CA VAL A 114 -2.45 6.24 -21.18
C VAL A 114 -1.25 5.76 -21.99
N ALA A 115 -0.88 4.49 -21.86
CA ALA A 115 0.30 3.89 -22.44
C ALA A 115 0.02 3.22 -23.81
N SER A 116 -0.75 3.86 -24.71
CA SER A 116 -1.04 3.31 -26.04
C SER A 116 0.21 2.99 -26.91
N GLY A 117 1.42 3.33 -26.43
CA GLY A 117 2.72 2.95 -27.00
C GLY A 117 3.56 1.95 -26.19
N PHE A 118 3.07 1.39 -25.08
CA PHE A 118 3.76 0.34 -24.33
C PHE A 118 2.97 -0.96 -24.36
N ALA A 119 3.65 -2.09 -24.60
CA ALA A 119 3.08 -3.40 -24.34
C ALA A 119 3.12 -3.66 -22.82
N TYR A 120 2.00 -3.47 -22.12
CA TYR A 120 1.86 -3.94 -20.75
C TYR A 120 1.41 -5.40 -20.77
N ASP A 121 2.20 -6.26 -20.15
CA ASP A 121 1.93 -7.67 -19.96
C ASP A 121 1.67 -7.93 -18.46
N ASP A 122 0.64 -8.72 -18.14
CA ASP A 122 0.25 -8.92 -16.75
C ASP A 122 1.26 -9.80 -15.97
N GLU A 123 2.12 -10.57 -16.68
CA GLU A 123 3.22 -11.34 -16.09
C GLU A 123 4.53 -10.54 -16.00
N HIS A 124 4.83 -9.72 -17.02
CA HIS A 124 6.13 -9.03 -17.18
C HIS A 124 6.08 -7.52 -16.91
N GLY A 125 4.90 -6.94 -16.68
CA GLY A 125 4.68 -5.51 -16.44
C GLY A 125 4.71 -4.67 -17.73
N ALA A 126 4.96 -3.37 -17.61
CA ALA A 126 5.22 -2.53 -18.77
C ALA A 126 6.56 -2.97 -19.38
N MET A 127 6.57 -3.71 -20.49
CA MET A 127 7.82 -4.07 -21.16
C MET A 127 8.47 -2.79 -21.73
N ILE A 128 9.25 -2.09 -20.91
CA ILE A 128 10.01 -0.91 -21.33
C ILE A 128 11.17 -1.42 -22.19
N LEU A 129 10.95 -1.50 -23.51
CA LEU A 129 12.06 -1.66 -24.45
C LEU A 129 12.92 -0.39 -24.44
N GLN A 130 14.22 -0.57 -24.73
CA GLN A 130 15.23 0.51 -24.75
C GLN A 130 14.79 1.72 -25.61
N ASP A 131 13.99 1.49 -26.65
CA ASP A 131 13.49 2.51 -27.57
C ASP A 131 12.37 3.40 -26.97
N ASN A 132 11.76 2.99 -25.83
CA ASN A 132 10.66 3.69 -25.17
C ASN A 132 11.03 4.23 -23.77
N ALA A 133 12.31 4.16 -23.38
CA ALA A 133 12.80 4.60 -22.08
C ALA A 133 12.58 6.11 -21.82
N ASN A 134 12.67 6.93 -22.88
CA ASN A 134 12.38 8.37 -22.86
C ASN A 134 10.89 8.68 -22.63
N LEU A 135 10.00 7.86 -23.22
CA LEU A 135 8.55 7.94 -23.01
C LEU A 135 8.23 7.53 -21.57
N TRP A 136 8.95 6.55 -21.02
CA TRP A 136 8.83 6.12 -19.63
C TRP A 136 9.32 7.17 -18.65
N ASP A 137 10.47 7.81 -18.90
CA ASP A 137 10.99 8.89 -18.05
C ASP A 137 10.07 10.12 -18.06
N TRP A 138 9.51 10.47 -19.23
CA TRP A 138 8.51 11.54 -19.33
C TRP A 138 7.23 11.16 -18.58
N TYR A 139 6.76 9.93 -18.74
CA TYR A 139 5.58 9.40 -18.06
C TYR A 139 5.78 9.39 -16.54
N VAL A 140 6.88 8.81 -16.06
CA VAL A 140 7.27 8.80 -14.65
C VAL A 140 7.39 10.23 -14.15
N LYS A 141 7.94 11.19 -14.89
CA LYS A 141 8.09 12.58 -14.45
C LYS A 141 6.76 13.36 -14.37
N VAL A 142 5.86 13.16 -15.33
CA VAL A 142 4.53 13.80 -15.36
C VAL A 142 3.59 13.14 -14.35
N MET A 143 3.62 11.80 -14.26
CA MET A 143 2.83 11.03 -13.31
C MET A 143 3.44 10.97 -11.91
N TYR A 144 4.74 11.24 -11.68
CA TYR A 144 5.36 11.19 -10.33
C TYR A 144 4.69 12.15 -9.35
N GLN A 145 4.17 13.26 -9.87
CA GLN A 145 3.45 14.25 -9.07
C GLN A 145 2.00 13.81 -8.76
N ALA A 146 1.43 12.92 -9.57
CA ALA A 146 0.04 12.45 -9.46
C ALA A 146 -0.13 11.02 -8.90
N HIS A 147 0.86 10.13 -9.09
CA HIS A 147 0.75 8.68 -8.85
C HIS A 147 2.09 8.07 -8.39
N LYS A 148 2.49 8.35 -7.14
CA LYS A 148 3.69 7.76 -6.50
C LYS A 148 3.67 6.22 -6.46
N ASP A 149 2.50 5.62 -6.62
CA ASP A 149 2.25 4.18 -6.47
C ASP A 149 2.56 3.34 -7.73
N VAL A 150 2.90 3.95 -8.86
CA VAL A 150 3.11 3.23 -10.14
C VAL A 150 4.51 2.59 -10.22
N LYS A 151 5.47 3.12 -9.46
CA LYS A 151 6.90 2.75 -9.51
C LYS A 151 7.22 1.25 -9.33
N PRO A 152 6.44 0.45 -8.56
CA PRO A 152 6.68 -0.98 -8.46
C PRO A 152 6.33 -1.77 -9.74
N PHE A 153 5.48 -1.24 -10.62
CA PHE A 153 4.90 -1.98 -11.76
C PHE A 153 5.65 -1.77 -13.09
N CYS A 154 6.81 -1.10 -13.05
CA CYS A 154 7.61 -0.83 -14.25
C CYS A 154 8.17 -2.11 -14.88
N ASN A 155 8.61 -3.07 -14.05
CA ASN A 155 9.27 -4.31 -14.48
C ASN A 155 8.76 -5.52 -13.67
N SER A 156 7.62 -5.36 -13.00
CA SER A 156 6.97 -6.40 -12.22
C SER A 156 5.52 -6.45 -12.67
N GLY A 157 5.11 -7.61 -13.18
CA GLY A 157 3.71 -7.87 -13.50
C GLY A 157 2.82 -7.79 -12.28
N PHE A 158 1.51 -7.88 -12.53
CA PHE A 158 0.50 -7.99 -11.50
C PHE A 158 -0.34 -9.23 -11.80
N PRO A 159 0.09 -10.41 -11.30
CA PRO A 159 -0.55 -11.67 -11.64
C PRO A 159 -2.01 -11.75 -11.16
N HIS A 160 -2.41 -10.84 -10.27
CA HIS A 160 -3.75 -10.75 -9.71
C HIS A 160 -4.69 -9.82 -10.50
N PHE A 161 -4.28 -9.28 -11.66
CA PHE A 161 -5.10 -8.33 -12.43
C PHE A 161 -6.51 -8.86 -12.71
N ALA A 162 -6.61 -10.04 -13.33
CA ALA A 162 -7.90 -10.66 -13.66
C ALA A 162 -8.71 -11.05 -12.41
N SER A 163 -8.05 -11.59 -11.38
CA SER A 163 -8.72 -11.96 -10.13
C SER A 163 -9.31 -10.75 -9.40
N VAL A 164 -8.62 -9.61 -9.41
CA VAL A 164 -9.15 -8.36 -8.83
C VAL A 164 -10.27 -7.79 -9.70
N GLU A 165 -10.14 -7.82 -11.03
CA GLU A 165 -11.17 -7.36 -11.97
C GLU A 165 -12.52 -8.04 -11.73
N LEU A 166 -12.52 -9.36 -11.51
CA LEU A 166 -13.72 -10.14 -11.18
C LEU A 166 -14.42 -9.68 -9.88
N LEU A 167 -13.68 -9.09 -8.96
CA LEU A 167 -14.16 -8.66 -7.64
C LEU A 167 -14.62 -7.19 -7.62
N LEU A 168 -14.53 -6.49 -8.76
CA LEU A 168 -15.01 -5.12 -8.89
C LEU A 168 -16.47 -5.10 -9.37
N PRO A 169 -17.29 -4.15 -8.88
CA PRO A 169 -18.66 -3.95 -9.35
C PRO A 169 -18.73 -3.36 -10.76
#